data_AF-A0A1H8CKP8-F1
#
_entry.id   AF-A0A1H8CKP8-F1
#
_cell.length_a   1.000
_cell.length_b   1.000
_cell.length_c   1.000
_cell.angle_alpha   90.00
_cell.angle_beta   90.00
_cell.angle_gamma   90.00
#
_symmetry.space_group_name_H-M   'P 1'
#
loop_
_entity.id
_entity.type
_entity.pdbx_description
1 polymer ?
#
loop_
_entity_poly.entity_id
_entity_poly.type
_entity_poly.pdbx_seq_one_letter_code
_entity_poly.pdbx_strand_id
1 'polypeptide(L)'
;MKKTILFSLMFLSSLMLCQKKTPVVGNDRDVHGCIGSAGYTYSQIKNECVRVFEQKIKLKEVDGDKSYSTMTAVIFSKNMKKAEIFIPDGAAKALSLKGRVKAESGKVERQ
;
A
#
# COMPACT_ATOMS: atom_id res chain seq x y z
N MET A 1 -14.05 -29.29 -56.41
CA MET A 1 -13.40 -28.09 -55.84
C MET A 1 -14.32 -27.19 -55.00
N LYS A 2 -15.66 -27.36 -55.00
CA LYS A 2 -16.58 -26.54 -54.17
C LYS A 2 -16.82 -27.09 -52.75
N LYS A 3 -16.60 -28.40 -52.54
CA LYS A 3 -16.81 -29.08 -51.26
C LYS A 3 -15.69 -28.84 -50.24
N THR A 4 -14.49 -28.51 -50.70
CA THR A 4 -13.34 -28.17 -49.85
C THR A 4 -13.45 -26.76 -49.24
N ILE A 5 -14.21 -25.85 -49.86
CA ILE A 5 -14.46 -24.50 -49.35
C ILE A 5 -15.42 -24.54 -48.15
N LEU A 6 -16.42 -25.44 -48.17
CA LEU A 6 -17.39 -25.57 -47.09
C LEU A 6 -16.77 -26.14 -45.80
N PHE A 7 -15.79 -27.05 -45.93
CA PHE A 7 -15.09 -27.62 -44.77
C PHE A 7 -14.12 -26.64 -44.10
N SER A 8 -13.55 -25.68 -44.84
CA SER A 8 -12.64 -24.67 -44.29
C SER A 8 -13.36 -23.60 -43.46
N LEU A 9 -14.64 -23.33 -43.74
CA LEU A 9 -15.43 -22.33 -43.02
C LEU A 9 -15.92 -22.81 -41.65
N MET A 10 -15.96 -24.13 -41.40
CA MET A 10 -16.31 -24.68 -40.08
C MET A 10 -15.14 -24.64 -39.07
N PHE A 11 -13.89 -24.47 -39.52
CA PHE A 11 -12.72 -24.53 -38.63
C PHE A 11 -12.30 -23.16 -38.04
N LEU A 12 -12.71 -22.04 -38.67
CA LEU A 12 -12.40 -20.70 -38.16
C LEU A 12 -13.35 -20.21 -37.05
N SER A 13 -14.49 -20.87 -36.84
CA SER A 13 -15.47 -20.47 -35.81
C SER A 13 -15.02 -20.81 -34.38
N SER A 14 -14.11 -21.77 -34.20
CA SER A 14 -13.79 -22.33 -32.89
C SER A 14 -12.74 -21.53 -32.10
N LEU A 15 -12.10 -20.52 -32.72
CA LEU A 15 -11.04 -19.74 -32.06
C LEU A 15 -11.54 -18.55 -31.23
N MET A 16 -12.84 -18.25 -31.22
CA MET A 16 -13.36 -17.00 -30.62
C MET A 16 -13.88 -17.11 -29.18
N LEU A 17 -13.94 -18.32 -28.60
CA LEU A 17 -14.58 -18.52 -27.27
C LEU A 17 -13.63 -18.68 -26.08
N CYS A 18 -12.31 -18.52 -26.23
CA CYS A 18 -11.38 -18.67 -25.11
C CYS A 18 -10.31 -17.56 -25.06
N GLN A 19 -10.75 -16.30 -24.97
CA GLN A 19 -9.89 -15.20 -24.51
C GLN A 19 -10.36 -14.79 -23.10
N LYS A 20 -10.15 -15.67 -22.12
CA LYS A 20 -10.27 -15.30 -20.70
C LYS A 20 -9.17 -14.28 -20.41
N LYS A 21 -9.50 -12.98 -20.45
CA LYS A 21 -8.60 -11.91 -20.02
C LYS A 21 -8.27 -12.15 -18.55
N THR A 22 -7.05 -12.57 -18.27
CA THR A 22 -6.54 -12.61 -16.90
C THR A 22 -6.49 -11.16 -16.38
N PRO A 23 -7.00 -10.90 -15.16
CA PRO A 23 -6.84 -9.58 -14.59
C PRO A 23 -5.35 -9.28 -14.42
N VAL A 24 -4.91 -8.14 -14.94
CA VAL A 24 -3.53 -7.67 -14.78
C VAL A 24 -3.34 -7.27 -13.32
N VAL A 25 -2.51 -8.01 -12.60
CA VAL A 25 -2.13 -7.69 -11.22
C VAL A 25 -1.28 -6.42 -11.18
N GLY A 26 -1.45 -5.59 -10.14
CA GLY A 26 -0.67 -4.35 -9.98
C GLY A 26 -1.10 -3.18 -10.89
N ASN A 27 -2.29 -3.28 -11.51
CA ASN A 27 -2.89 -2.17 -12.26
C ASN A 27 -3.79 -1.27 -11.39
N ASP A 28 -3.49 -1.17 -10.10
CA ASP A 28 -4.22 -0.43 -9.08
C ASP A 28 -3.42 0.80 -8.61
N ARG A 29 -2.83 1.51 -9.58
CA ARG A 29 -2.14 2.77 -9.31
C ARG A 29 -3.13 3.83 -8.84
N ASP A 30 -2.80 4.51 -7.75
CA ASP A 30 -3.54 5.70 -7.30
C ASP A 30 -3.17 6.96 -8.11
N VAL A 31 -3.74 8.11 -7.72
CA VAL A 31 -3.47 9.42 -8.35
C VAL A 31 -2.01 9.87 -8.26
N HIS A 32 -1.24 9.30 -7.34
CA HIS A 32 0.19 9.54 -7.16
C HIS A 32 1.05 8.47 -7.85
N GLY A 33 0.44 7.48 -8.51
CA GLY A 33 1.12 6.38 -9.16
C GLY A 33 1.54 5.24 -8.22
N CYS A 34 1.11 5.25 -6.95
CA CYS A 34 1.45 4.22 -5.98
C CYS A 34 0.59 2.97 -6.19
N ILE A 35 1.23 1.80 -6.18
CA ILE A 35 0.57 0.50 -6.36
C ILE A 35 0.16 -0.05 -4.98
N GLY A 36 -1.10 0.14 -4.60
CA GLY A 36 -1.63 -0.24 -3.28
C GLY A 36 -1.48 -1.73 -3.00
N SER A 37 -1.72 -2.58 -3.99
CA SER A 37 -1.62 -4.05 -3.91
C SER A 37 -0.19 -4.54 -3.67
N ALA A 38 0.83 -3.74 -4.00
CA ALA A 38 2.23 -4.01 -3.67
C ALA A 38 2.63 -3.44 -2.28
N GLY A 39 1.68 -2.81 -1.58
CA GLY A 39 1.86 -2.21 -0.26
C GLY A 39 2.49 -0.82 -0.30
N TYR A 40 2.43 -0.13 -1.45
CA TYR A 40 2.89 1.25 -1.56
C TYR A 40 1.81 2.25 -1.16
N THR A 41 2.22 3.26 -0.40
CA THR A 41 1.39 4.40 -0.02
C THR A 41 2.16 5.68 -0.31
N TYR A 42 1.49 6.72 -0.80
CA TYR A 42 2.13 8.01 -1.03
C TYR A 42 2.49 8.71 0.30
N SER A 43 3.74 9.15 0.43
CA SER A 43 4.20 10.00 1.53
C SER A 43 4.25 11.45 1.08
N GLN A 44 3.50 12.32 1.74
CA GLN A 44 3.50 13.76 1.43
C GLN A 44 4.83 14.43 1.79
N ILE A 45 5.51 13.93 2.83
CA ILE A 45 6.77 14.52 3.28
C ILE A 45 7.93 14.15 2.37
N LYS A 46 7.94 12.91 1.85
CA LYS A 46 8.98 12.43 0.96
C LYS A 46 8.69 12.68 -0.52
N ASN A 47 7.43 12.95 -0.87
CA ASN A 47 6.94 13.04 -2.25
C ASN A 47 7.21 11.76 -3.07
N GLU A 48 7.15 10.60 -2.42
CA GLU A 48 7.41 9.30 -3.05
C GLU A 48 6.46 8.23 -2.52
N CYS A 49 6.32 7.14 -3.27
CA CYS A 49 5.60 5.95 -2.83
C CYS A 49 6.49 5.12 -1.90
N VAL A 50 6.03 4.89 -0.67
CA VAL A 50 6.78 4.17 0.36
C VAL A 50 6.03 2.93 0.81
N ARG A 51 6.76 1.88 1.22
CA ARG A 51 6.19 0.72 1.90
C ARG A 51 6.23 0.98 3.40
N VAL A 52 5.05 1.18 4.00
CA VAL A 52 4.90 1.57 5.41
C VAL A 52 5.54 0.55 6.35
N PHE A 53 5.46 -0.74 6.02
CA PHE A 53 6.06 -1.84 6.79
C PHE A 53 7.57 -2.00 6.62
N GLU A 54 8.22 -1.26 5.72
CA GLU A 54 9.68 -1.23 5.59
C GLU A 54 10.31 -0.05 6.32
N GLN A 55 9.50 0.84 6.90
CA GLN A 55 10.04 2.02 7.60
C GLN A 55 10.74 1.62 8.89
N LYS A 56 11.81 2.35 9.24
CA LYS A 56 12.69 2.04 10.38
C LYS A 56 11.99 2.24 11.72
N ILE A 57 11.16 3.28 11.83
CA ILE A 57 10.49 3.65 13.07
C ILE A 57 9.07 3.10 13.02
N LYS A 58 8.83 2.09 13.84
CA LYS A 58 7.57 1.37 13.96
C LYS A 58 7.12 1.44 15.40
N LEU A 59 5.91 1.92 15.61
CA LEU A 59 5.24 1.92 16.90
C LEU A 59 4.31 0.71 16.96
N LYS A 60 4.38 0.01 18.08
CA LYS A 60 3.45 -1.06 18.43
C LYS A 60 2.42 -0.49 19.38
N GLU A 61 1.20 -0.95 19.24
CA GLU A 61 0.14 -0.72 20.21
C GLU A 61 0.54 -1.38 21.54
N VAL A 62 0.52 -0.62 22.64
CA VAL A 62 1.01 -1.07 23.96
C VAL A 62 -0.10 -1.74 24.77
N ASP A 63 -1.36 -1.33 24.58
CA ASP A 63 -2.53 -1.89 25.25
C ASP A 63 -3.71 -1.91 24.27
N GLY A 64 -3.70 -2.85 23.33
CA GLY A 64 -4.77 -2.99 22.33
C GLY A 64 -5.83 -3.97 22.81
N ASP A 65 -7.08 -3.55 22.87
CA ASP A 65 -8.25 -4.45 23.06
C ASP A 65 -8.48 -5.40 21.86
N LYS A 66 -7.63 -5.29 20.83
CA LYS A 66 -7.73 -6.02 19.57
C LYS A 66 -6.95 -7.34 19.66
N SER A 67 -7.49 -8.38 19.04
CA SER A 67 -6.84 -9.70 18.93
C SER A 67 -5.65 -9.74 17.97
N TYR A 68 -5.35 -8.65 17.27
CA TYR A 68 -4.31 -8.56 16.26
C TYR A 68 -3.36 -7.39 16.54
N SER A 69 -2.08 -7.59 16.22
CA SER A 69 -1.05 -6.56 16.43
C SER A 69 -1.05 -5.59 15.26
N THR A 70 -1.29 -4.31 15.55
CA THR A 70 -1.14 -3.23 14.57
C THR A 70 0.26 -2.63 14.62
N MET A 71 0.73 -2.14 13.47
CA MET A 71 2.01 -1.45 13.36
C MET A 71 1.79 -0.08 12.75
N THR A 72 2.10 0.96 13.51
CA THR A 72 2.10 2.34 13.05
C THR A 72 3.50 2.72 12.58
N ALA A 73 3.67 3.29 11.39
CA ALA A 73 4.98 3.76 10.94
C ALA A 73 5.10 5.27 11.08
N VAL A 74 6.31 5.75 11.39
CA VAL A 74 6.63 7.18 11.43
C VAL A 74 7.72 7.50 10.43
N ILE A 75 7.46 8.46 9.55
CA ILE A 75 8.39 8.97 8.55
C ILE A 75 8.76 10.40 8.89
N PHE A 76 10.06 10.66 9.07
CA PHE A 76 10.56 12.02 9.25
C PHE A 76 11.06 12.61 7.93
N SER A 77 10.85 13.91 7.79
CA SER A 77 11.57 14.73 6.81
C SER A 77 13.08 14.71 7.04
N LYS A 78 13.86 14.96 5.98
CA LYS A 78 15.34 15.04 6.06
C LYS A 78 15.85 16.03 7.11
N ASN A 79 15.11 17.10 7.36
CA ASN A 79 15.46 18.14 8.34
C ASN A 79 14.86 17.89 9.73
N MET A 80 14.20 16.76 9.96
CA MET A 80 13.53 16.39 11.22
C MET A 80 12.47 17.39 11.71
N LYS A 81 12.00 18.33 10.87
CA LYS A 81 11.01 19.35 11.25
C LYS A 81 9.57 18.93 11.03
N LYS A 82 9.35 17.87 10.25
CA LYS A 82 8.04 17.29 9.94
C LYS A 82 8.10 15.79 10.13
N ALA A 83 7.00 15.23 10.63
CA ALA A 83 6.76 13.80 10.73
C ALA A 83 5.40 13.46 10.12
N GLU A 84 5.33 12.34 9.42
CA GLU A 84 4.12 11.76 8.84
C GLU A 84 3.92 10.39 9.49
N ILE A 85 2.73 10.19 10.05
CA ILE A 85 2.40 9.01 10.86
C ILE A 85 1.36 8.18 10.10
N PHE A 86 1.67 6.91 9.83
CA PHE A 86 0.80 5.97 9.16
C PHE A 86 0.18 5.03 10.19
N ILE A 87 -1.07 5.29 10.58
CA ILE A 87 -1.83 4.48 11.52
C ILE A 87 -2.69 3.48 10.72
N PRO A 88 -2.58 2.17 11.00
CA PRO A 88 -3.48 1.17 10.43
C PRO A 88 -4.91 1.31 11.00
N ASP A 89 -5.91 0.81 10.26
CA ASP A 89 -7.33 0.70 10.69
C ASP A 89 -8.16 1.99 10.80
N GLY A 90 -8.01 2.93 9.87
CA GLY A 90 -8.99 4.02 9.68
C GLY A 90 -9.07 5.05 10.83
N ALA A 91 -8.35 4.84 11.93
CA ALA A 91 -8.13 5.81 13.00
C ALA A 91 -7.13 6.88 12.49
N ALA A 92 -7.66 7.83 11.75
CA ALA A 92 -7.00 9.02 11.20
C ALA A 92 -5.90 8.77 10.15
N LYS A 93 -6.23 9.11 8.90
CA LYS A 93 -5.26 9.36 7.83
C LYS A 93 -4.17 10.33 8.31
N ALA A 94 -2.91 9.92 8.16
CA ALA A 94 -1.70 10.76 8.15
C ALA A 94 -1.82 12.10 8.91
N LEU A 95 -1.59 12.08 10.23
CA LEU A 95 -1.39 13.33 10.97
C LEU A 95 0.01 13.88 10.66
N SER A 96 0.05 15.03 10.00
CA SER A 96 1.26 15.85 9.89
C SER A 96 1.44 16.65 11.18
N LEU A 97 2.24 16.13 12.12
CA LEU A 97 2.60 16.87 13.32
C LEU A 97 3.74 17.85 13.00
N LYS A 98 3.51 19.14 13.30
CA LYS A 98 4.54 20.19 13.28
C LYS A 98 4.98 20.44 14.73
N GLY A 99 5.76 19.51 15.29
CA GLY A 99 6.22 19.57 16.68
C GLY A 99 7.74 19.60 16.80
N ARG A 100 8.27 20.41 17.74
CA ARG A 100 9.67 20.28 18.21
C ARG A 100 9.77 19.00 19.02
N VAL A 101 10.58 18.04 18.59
CA VAL A 101 10.89 16.87 19.41
C VAL A 101 11.87 17.32 20.50
N LYS A 102 11.40 17.45 21.73
CA LYS A 102 12.27 17.43 22.92
C LYS A 102 12.27 15.97 23.41
N ALA A 103 13.38 15.28 23.21
CA ALA A 103 13.58 13.98 23.81
C ALA A 103 13.78 14.19 25.31
N GLU A 104 12.80 13.80 26.13
CA GLU A 104 12.96 13.72 27.57
C GLU A 104 12.88 12.25 27.96
N SER A 105 14.03 11.70 28.34
CA SER A 105 14.19 10.35 28.84
C SER A 105 13.57 10.25 30.24
N GLY A 106 12.29 9.93 30.32
CA GLY A 106 11.56 9.66 31.56
C GLY A 106 11.60 8.18 31.93
N LYS A 107 12.11 7.87 33.13
CA LYS A 107 12.15 6.55 33.75
C LYS A 107 10.78 5.85 33.70
N VAL A 108 10.79 4.57 33.35
CA VAL A 108 9.67 3.65 33.60
C VAL A 108 9.75 3.25 35.07
N GLU A 109 8.84 3.76 35.89
CA GLU A 109 8.61 3.26 37.25
C GLU A 109 7.42 2.30 37.21
N ARG A 110 7.68 1.04 37.57
CA ARG A 110 6.64 0.03 37.80
C ARG A 110 6.03 0.31 39.17
N GLN A 111 4.72 0.48 39.24
CA GLN A 111 3.94 0.11 40.42
C GLN A 111 3.30 -1.24 40.17
#